data_AF-A0A0A0LKA9-F1
#
_entry.id   AF-A0A0A0LKA9-F1
#
_cell.length_a   1.000
_cell.length_b   1.000
_cell.length_c   1.000
_cell.angle_alpha   90.00
_cell.angle_beta   90.00
_cell.angle_gamma   90.00
#
_symmetry.space_group_name_H-M   'P 1'
#
loop_
_entity.id
_entity.type
_entity.pdbx_description
1 polymer ?
#
loop_
_entity_poly.entity_id
_entity_poly.type
_entity_poly.pdbx_seq_one_letter_code
_entity_poly.pdbx_strand_id
1 'polypeptide(L)'
;MCSSLSHWHIGQYIVWGCLYMSVISLNSLQYESGNVFSNDLQHEFRPVTGNGSRNISPILFSSSSHFVSCEDLGGVGSFNTTCLLNTNLSLYSDFYISGTGNLEILPHVAICCPIEGCTITLNMSGNIKVSHHAGVVAGSVVFSAANLTMEYNSYINTTSLGGAPPSQTSGTPFGYDGSGGGHGGRGASCFKSNQTSNWGGDVYAWSTLSEPWSYGSKGGGISDEKPYGGLGGGRVKLIIVGVLYLNGSILAEGGDGGSRGGGGSGGSIFVHAVKLRGNGTISAAGGKGWGGGGGGRISLDCYSIQEDIKVTVHGGISIGCSGNAGAAGTYFNADLLSLRVGNDNLTTETETPLLDFSTSPLWSNVFVENNAKALVPLLWTRVQVLSDVFFLMLPLLYRGGKCLAPL
;
A
#
# COMPACT_ATOMS: atom_id res chain seq x y z
N MET A 1 38.69 24.07 -56.81
CA MET A 1 38.57 25.48 -57.26
C MET A 1 37.10 25.88 -57.18
N CYS A 2 36.82 26.91 -56.36
CA CYS A 2 35.63 27.80 -56.29
C CYS A 2 34.22 27.20 -56.32
N SER A 3 33.23 27.63 -55.52
CA SER A 3 32.99 28.82 -54.67
C SER A 3 31.64 28.56 -53.98
N SER A 4 31.42 28.63 -52.66
CA SER A 4 31.44 29.76 -51.69
C SER A 4 30.47 30.93 -51.98
N LEU A 5 29.80 31.35 -50.89
CA LEU A 5 29.06 32.61 -50.61
C LEU A 5 27.53 32.54 -50.83
N SER A 6 26.66 33.06 -49.94
CA SER A 6 26.85 34.13 -48.95
C SER A 6 25.88 34.05 -47.74
N HIS A 7 26.40 34.54 -46.62
CA HIS A 7 25.76 34.88 -45.34
C HIS A 7 24.84 36.13 -45.38
N TRP A 8 24.18 36.36 -44.22
CA TRP A 8 23.69 37.63 -43.60
C TRP A 8 22.18 37.93 -43.67
N HIS A 9 21.47 38.43 -42.65
CA HIS A 9 21.65 38.67 -41.19
C HIS A 9 20.31 39.27 -40.64
N ILE A 10 20.17 39.37 -39.30
CA ILE A 10 19.23 40.24 -38.52
C ILE A 10 17.76 39.75 -38.48
N GLY A 11 17.00 39.75 -37.39
CA GLY A 11 17.13 40.32 -36.03
C GLY A 11 15.72 40.37 -35.40
N GLN A 12 15.69 40.51 -34.08
CA GLN A 12 14.56 40.41 -33.14
C GLN A 12 13.38 41.39 -33.36
N TYR A 13 12.16 40.95 -32.99
CA TYR A 13 11.02 41.74 -32.48
C TYR A 13 10.24 40.82 -31.49
N ILE A 14 10.25 41.00 -30.17
CA ILE A 14 9.57 41.99 -29.28
C ILE A 14 8.03 41.95 -29.35
N VAL A 15 7.44 41.25 -28.36
CA VAL A 15 6.39 41.66 -27.39
C VAL A 15 5.38 42.75 -27.81
N TRP A 16 4.07 42.41 -27.82
CA TRP A 16 3.00 43.06 -27.03
C TRP A 16 1.63 42.37 -27.24
N GLY A 17 0.95 41.94 -26.17
CA GLY A 17 -0.36 42.49 -25.73
C GLY A 17 -1.51 41.54 -26.12
N CYS A 18 -2.59 41.27 -25.39
CA CYS A 18 -3.28 41.88 -24.26
C CYS A 18 -4.17 40.79 -23.61
N LEU A 19 -4.22 40.73 -22.26
CA LEU A 19 -5.41 41.04 -21.46
C LEU A 19 -6.76 40.55 -22.03
N TYR A 20 -7.28 39.44 -21.47
CA TYR A 20 -8.71 39.27 -21.28
C TYR A 20 -8.98 38.76 -19.86
N MET A 21 -9.48 39.69 -19.04
CA MET A 21 -10.20 39.42 -17.80
C MET A 21 -11.60 38.93 -18.15
N SER A 22 -12.06 37.86 -17.50
CA SER A 22 -13.48 37.65 -17.27
C SER A 22 -13.69 37.05 -15.89
N VAL A 23 -14.11 37.95 -14.99
CA VAL A 23 -14.75 37.69 -13.71
C VAL A 23 -16.16 37.20 -13.98
N ILE A 24 -16.54 36.00 -13.51
CA ILE A 24 -17.95 35.66 -13.24
C ILE A 24 -18.06 34.79 -11.97
N SER A 25 -18.59 35.44 -10.93
CA SER A 25 -19.43 34.99 -9.81
C SER A 25 -19.01 33.80 -8.93
N LEU A 26 -18.71 34.13 -7.67
CA LEU A 26 -19.09 33.34 -6.51
C LEU A 26 -20.60 33.08 -6.53
N ASN A 27 -21.00 31.83 -6.33
CA ASN A 27 -22.25 31.50 -5.64
C ASN A 27 -21.97 30.45 -4.57
N SER A 28 -22.17 30.89 -3.34
CA SER A 28 -22.32 30.07 -2.15
C SER A 28 -23.52 29.14 -2.29
N LEU A 29 -23.31 27.83 -2.13
CA LEU A 29 -24.38 26.89 -1.82
C LEU A 29 -23.94 26.06 -0.61
N GLN A 30 -24.60 26.35 0.51
CA GLN A 30 -24.61 25.56 1.72
C GLN A 30 -25.07 24.14 1.40
N TYR A 31 -24.30 23.13 1.81
CA TYR A 31 -24.75 21.74 1.79
C TYR A 31 -25.25 21.39 3.19
N GLU A 32 -26.57 21.43 3.37
CA GLU A 32 -27.26 20.95 4.56
C GLU A 32 -27.22 19.42 4.63
N SER A 33 -27.02 18.92 5.85
CA SER A 33 -27.13 17.53 6.23
C SER A 33 -28.58 17.05 6.16
N GLY A 34 -28.85 16.04 5.32
CA GLY A 34 -30.13 15.34 5.27
C GLY A 34 -29.94 13.84 5.47
N ASN A 35 -30.20 13.36 6.70
CA ASN A 35 -30.39 11.95 7.02
C ASN A 35 -31.68 11.43 6.36
N VAL A 36 -31.60 10.38 5.54
CA VAL A 36 -32.75 9.51 5.25
C VAL A 36 -32.29 8.06 5.25
N PHE A 37 -32.77 7.33 6.25
CA PHE A 37 -32.75 5.87 6.35
C PHE A 37 -33.64 5.26 5.26
N SER A 38 -33.18 4.21 4.58
CA SER A 38 -34.02 3.08 4.18
C SER A 38 -33.19 1.81 3.99
N ASN A 39 -33.72 0.75 4.60
CA ASN A 39 -33.20 -0.61 4.68
C ASN A 39 -33.30 -1.33 3.33
N ASP A 40 -32.35 -2.22 3.06
CA ASP A 40 -32.54 -3.65 2.74
C ASP A 40 -31.52 -4.16 1.71
N LEU A 41 -30.55 -4.94 2.20
CA LEU A 41 -30.22 -6.29 1.72
C LEU A 41 -28.98 -6.81 2.48
N GLN A 42 -29.24 -7.46 3.61
CA GLN A 42 -28.37 -8.41 4.28
C GLN A 42 -28.60 -9.80 3.68
N HIS A 43 -27.54 -10.53 3.32
CA HIS A 43 -27.40 -12.00 3.23
C HIS A 43 -25.94 -12.25 2.79
N GLU A 44 -25.03 -12.98 3.44
CA GLU A 44 -25.07 -13.90 4.58
C GLU A 44 -23.68 -13.91 5.26
N PHE A 45 -23.63 -13.78 6.59
CA PHE A 45 -22.60 -14.41 7.43
C PHE A 45 -23.25 -14.72 8.78
N ARG A 46 -23.45 -16.01 9.08
CA ARG A 46 -23.92 -16.48 10.39
C ARG A 46 -22.72 -16.95 11.24
N PRO A 47 -22.48 -16.38 12.42
CA PRO A 47 -21.77 -17.08 13.49
C PRO A 47 -22.75 -17.79 14.42
N VAL A 48 -22.35 -18.96 14.89
CA VAL A 48 -23.05 -19.82 15.85
C VAL A 48 -23.30 -19.06 17.16
N THR A 49 -24.55 -19.05 17.62
CA THR A 49 -24.98 -18.44 18.89
C THR A 49 -24.57 -19.29 20.09
N GLY A 50 -23.63 -18.79 20.90
CA GLY A 50 -23.45 -19.17 22.29
C GLY A 50 -23.98 -18.04 23.19
N ASN A 51 -25.02 -18.33 23.97
CA ASN A 51 -25.70 -17.37 24.83
C ASN A 51 -24.79 -16.86 25.97
N GLY A 52 -24.55 -15.55 26.00
CA GLY A 52 -23.82 -14.88 27.08
C GLY A 52 -23.85 -13.36 26.88
N SER A 53 -24.93 -12.71 27.32
CA SER A 53 -25.08 -11.26 27.27
C SER A 53 -24.07 -10.57 28.20
N ARG A 54 -23.03 -9.97 27.61
CA ARG A 54 -22.29 -8.87 28.25
C ARG A 54 -22.53 -7.61 27.43
N ASN A 55 -23.20 -6.63 28.03
CA ASN A 55 -23.40 -5.31 27.46
C ASN A 55 -22.03 -4.66 27.20
N ILE A 56 -21.65 -4.52 25.93
CA ILE A 56 -20.49 -3.72 25.52
C ILE A 56 -21.04 -2.34 25.16
N SER A 57 -20.84 -1.36 26.04
CA SER A 57 -21.14 0.04 25.75
C SER A 57 -20.09 0.58 24.75
N PRO A 58 -20.48 1.21 23.64
CA PRO A 58 -19.53 1.81 22.72
C PRO A 58 -18.90 3.05 23.38
N ILE A 59 -17.57 3.13 23.38
CA ILE A 59 -16.87 4.32 23.85
C ILE A 59 -16.85 5.33 22.70
N LEU A 60 -17.73 6.33 22.78
CA LEU A 60 -17.82 7.40 21.79
C LEU A 60 -16.82 8.50 22.15
N PHE A 61 -15.65 8.50 21.51
CA PHE A 61 -14.70 9.61 21.62
C PHE A 61 -15.01 10.68 20.55
N SER A 62 -15.61 11.78 21.01
CA SER A 62 -15.74 13.02 20.25
C SER A 62 -14.36 13.61 19.96
N SER A 63 -14.12 14.04 18.72
CA SER A 63 -12.88 14.65 18.26
C SER A 63 -12.59 15.97 19.00
N SER A 64 -11.77 15.90 20.04
CA SER A 64 -11.07 17.04 20.63
C SER A 64 -10.06 16.53 21.65
N SER A 65 -8.78 16.41 21.25
CA SER A 65 -7.59 16.33 22.12
C SER A 65 -7.82 15.93 23.59
N HIS A 66 -8.39 14.75 23.81
CA HIS A 66 -8.56 14.21 25.15
C HIS A 66 -7.42 13.25 25.38
N PHE A 67 -6.58 13.53 26.38
CA PHE A 67 -5.60 12.57 26.87
C PHE A 67 -6.38 11.36 27.39
N VAL A 68 -6.46 10.31 26.58
CA VAL A 68 -7.08 9.05 26.98
C VAL A 68 -6.11 8.36 27.93
N SER A 69 -6.58 7.93 29.10
CA SER A 69 -5.78 7.15 30.03
C SER A 69 -5.83 5.65 29.68
N CYS A 70 -4.93 4.85 30.24
CA CYS A 70 -4.98 3.40 30.05
C CYS A 70 -6.29 2.81 30.60
N GLU A 71 -6.79 3.38 31.71
CA GLU A 71 -8.03 2.96 32.36
C GLU A 71 -9.27 3.30 31.52
N ASP A 72 -9.26 4.44 30.81
CA ASP A 72 -10.33 4.81 29.87
C ASP A 72 -10.46 3.83 28.70
N LEU A 73 -9.38 3.10 28.38
CA LEU A 73 -9.37 2.04 27.38
C LEU A 73 -9.75 0.67 27.96
N GLY A 74 -10.20 0.62 29.22
CA GLY A 74 -10.43 -0.63 29.94
C GLY A 74 -9.14 -1.37 30.31
N GLY A 75 -7.97 -0.75 30.10
CA GLY A 75 -6.69 -1.33 30.49
C GLY A 75 -6.36 -1.15 31.98
N VAL A 76 -5.30 -1.83 32.41
CA VAL A 76 -4.76 -1.73 33.77
C VAL A 76 -3.38 -1.08 33.74
N GLY A 77 -3.17 -0.09 34.59
CA GLY A 77 -1.90 0.62 34.74
C GLY A 77 -1.89 1.98 34.05
N SER A 78 -0.75 2.36 33.45
CA SER A 78 -0.57 3.69 32.87
C SER A 78 0.39 3.64 31.69
N PHE A 79 0.20 4.52 30.71
CA PHE A 79 1.11 4.68 29.58
C PHE A 79 2.51 5.15 29.97
N ASN A 80 2.70 5.69 31.18
CA ASN A 80 4.02 6.08 31.67
C ASN A 80 4.80 4.93 32.34
N THR A 81 4.12 3.85 32.72
CA THR A 81 4.72 2.66 33.34
C THR A 81 4.51 1.45 32.45
N THR A 82 3.41 0.73 32.64
CA THR A 82 2.94 -0.34 31.76
C THR A 82 1.43 -0.26 31.69
N CYS A 83 0.90 -0.17 30.48
CA CYS A 83 -0.53 -0.29 30.19
C CYS A 83 -0.83 -1.67 29.64
N LEU A 84 -1.68 -2.42 30.35
CA LEU A 84 -2.15 -3.74 29.94
C LEU A 84 -3.57 -3.61 29.39
N LEU A 85 -3.75 -3.72 28.08
CA LEU A 85 -5.08 -3.69 27.47
C LEU A 85 -5.68 -5.09 27.51
N ASN A 86 -6.79 -5.25 28.23
CA ASN A 86 -7.51 -6.53 28.40
C ASN A 86 -8.89 -6.54 27.71
N THR A 87 -9.28 -5.44 27.07
CA THR A 87 -10.59 -5.22 26.44
C THR A 87 -10.45 -4.87 24.97
N ASN A 88 -11.35 -5.43 24.15
CA ASN A 88 -11.48 -5.03 22.74
C ASN A 88 -11.92 -3.57 22.63
N LEU A 89 -11.31 -2.84 21.70
CA LEU A 89 -11.58 -1.44 21.43
C LEU A 89 -12.15 -1.29 20.03
N SER A 90 -13.37 -0.76 19.92
CA SER A 90 -13.99 -0.39 18.65
C SER A 90 -14.01 1.13 18.55
N LEU A 91 -13.29 1.65 17.56
CA LEU A 91 -13.05 3.07 17.33
C LEU A 91 -13.78 3.51 16.06
N TYR A 92 -14.22 4.78 16.05
CA TYR A 92 -14.97 5.37 14.92
C TYR A 92 -14.29 6.64 14.37
N SER A 93 -13.07 6.92 14.82
CA SER A 93 -12.27 8.07 14.47
C SER A 93 -10.80 7.76 14.72
N ASP A 94 -9.93 8.64 14.23
CA ASP A 94 -8.49 8.53 14.45
C ASP A 94 -8.17 8.44 15.94
N PHE A 95 -7.24 7.55 16.28
CA PHE A 95 -6.89 7.23 17.64
C PHE A 95 -5.38 7.35 17.85
N TYR A 96 -5.01 8.12 18.86
CA TYR A 96 -3.62 8.43 19.18
C TYR A 96 -3.38 8.19 20.66
N ILE A 97 -2.32 7.43 20.97
CA ILE A 97 -1.79 7.33 22.33
C ILE A 97 -0.30 7.60 22.33
N SER A 98 0.17 8.20 23.42
CA SER A 98 1.59 8.41 23.68
C SER A 98 1.93 8.16 25.15
N GLY A 99 3.10 7.59 25.42
CA GLY A 99 3.57 7.38 26.79
C GLY A 99 5.06 7.07 26.89
N THR A 100 5.61 7.22 28.09
CA THR A 100 7.03 6.91 28.36
C THR A 100 7.29 5.43 28.69
N GLY A 101 6.22 4.68 28.97
CA GLY A 101 6.28 3.30 29.45
C GLY A 101 6.05 2.27 28.35
N ASN A 102 5.45 1.14 28.74
CA ASN A 102 5.15 0.00 27.87
C ASN A 102 3.65 -0.09 27.58
N LEU A 103 3.32 -0.69 26.44
CA LEU A 103 1.97 -1.08 26.07
C LEU A 103 1.94 -2.57 25.75
N GLU A 104 1.08 -3.33 26.41
CA GLU A 104 0.84 -4.73 26.11
C GLU A 104 -0.64 -4.94 25.76
N ILE A 105 -0.87 -5.29 24.49
CA ILE A 105 -2.16 -5.78 24.02
C ILE A 105 -2.21 -7.26 24.38
N LEU A 106 -3.05 -7.60 25.36
CA LEU A 106 -3.15 -8.96 25.88
C LEU A 106 -3.76 -9.91 24.85
N PRO A 107 -3.61 -11.24 25.04
CA PRO A 107 -4.09 -12.21 24.08
C PRO A 107 -5.57 -12.05 23.75
N HIS A 108 -5.92 -12.22 22.47
CA HIS A 108 -7.28 -12.10 21.95
C HIS A 108 -7.92 -10.70 22.07
N VAL A 109 -7.12 -9.67 22.35
CA VAL A 109 -7.57 -8.28 22.36
C VAL A 109 -7.33 -7.62 21.01
N ALA A 110 -8.36 -6.98 20.46
CA ALA A 110 -8.30 -6.26 19.20
C ALA A 110 -8.61 -4.78 19.37
N ILE A 111 -7.81 -3.92 18.73
CA ILE A 111 -8.09 -2.49 18.56
C ILE A 111 -8.51 -2.28 17.11
N CYS A 112 -9.76 -1.90 16.87
CA CYS A 112 -10.35 -1.90 15.53
C CYS A 112 -10.96 -0.53 15.20
N CYS A 113 -10.51 0.07 14.10
CA CYS A 113 -11.15 1.19 13.44
C CYS A 113 -11.43 0.84 11.98
N PRO A 114 -12.59 0.22 11.67
CA PRO A 114 -12.89 -0.34 10.35
C PRO A 114 -13.36 0.73 9.35
N ILE A 115 -12.77 1.93 9.40
CA ILE A 115 -13.08 3.06 8.52
C ILE A 115 -11.92 3.25 7.54
N GLU A 116 -12.22 3.41 6.25
CA GLU A 116 -11.22 3.69 5.22
C GLU A 116 -10.35 4.89 5.63
N GLY A 117 -9.04 4.66 5.71
CA GLY A 117 -8.07 5.69 6.07
C GLY A 117 -8.02 6.10 7.54
N CYS A 118 -8.80 5.47 8.43
CA CYS A 118 -8.71 5.73 9.87
C CYS A 118 -7.31 5.41 10.41
N THR A 119 -6.77 6.28 11.25
CA THR A 119 -5.39 6.20 11.73
C THR A 119 -5.33 5.78 13.20
N ILE A 120 -4.60 4.70 13.49
CA ILE A 120 -4.22 4.30 14.84
C ILE A 120 -2.71 4.56 15.01
N THR A 121 -2.37 5.45 15.94
CA THR A 121 -0.98 5.77 16.28
C THR A 121 -0.67 5.41 17.73
N LEU A 122 0.30 4.52 17.93
CA LEU A 122 0.77 4.12 19.26
C LEU A 122 2.24 4.55 19.40
N ASN A 123 2.52 5.54 20.24
CA ASN A 123 3.85 6.09 20.43
C ASN A 123 4.36 5.87 21.87
N MET A 124 5.14 4.82 22.08
CA MET A 124 5.67 4.46 23.39
C MET A 124 7.18 4.65 23.44
N SER A 125 7.72 5.28 24.47
CA SER A 125 9.18 5.32 24.65
C SER A 125 9.74 3.95 25.08
N GLY A 126 8.93 3.12 25.73
CA GLY A 126 9.26 1.74 26.08
C GLY A 126 8.85 0.73 25.00
N ASN A 127 8.39 -0.44 25.42
CA ASN A 127 8.09 -1.55 24.52
C ASN A 127 6.60 -1.60 24.16
N ILE A 128 6.30 -2.01 22.93
CA ILE A 128 4.96 -2.42 22.51
C ILE A 128 4.96 -3.94 22.34
N LYS A 129 3.97 -4.61 22.93
CA LYS A 129 3.76 -6.05 22.77
C LYS A 129 2.36 -6.33 22.27
N VAL A 130 2.25 -7.04 21.15
CA VAL A 130 1.01 -7.58 20.61
C VAL A 130 1.04 -9.08 20.84
N SER A 131 0.28 -9.53 21.84
CA SER A 131 0.28 -10.94 22.25
C SER A 131 -0.44 -11.83 21.24
N HIS A 132 -0.36 -13.14 21.42
CA HIS A 132 -0.96 -14.09 20.49
C HIS A 132 -2.46 -13.86 20.28
N HIS A 133 -2.90 -13.97 19.01
CA HIS A 133 -4.27 -13.68 18.56
C HIS A 133 -4.77 -12.26 18.87
N ALA A 134 -3.91 -11.36 19.34
CA ALA A 134 -4.23 -9.94 19.50
C ALA A 134 -3.93 -9.19 18.21
N GLY A 135 -4.59 -8.05 18.00
CA GLY A 135 -4.31 -7.29 16.77
C GLY A 135 -4.84 -5.88 16.71
N VAL A 136 -4.40 -5.19 15.66
CA VAL A 136 -4.80 -3.82 15.36
C VAL A 136 -5.30 -3.76 13.92
N VAL A 137 -6.52 -3.23 13.74
CA VAL A 137 -7.18 -3.09 12.44
C VAL A 137 -7.49 -1.62 12.21
N ALA A 138 -6.96 -1.04 11.13
CA ALA A 138 -7.21 0.35 10.75
C ALA A 138 -6.84 0.60 9.29
N GLY A 139 -7.17 1.78 8.76
CA GLY A 139 -6.68 2.20 7.44
C GLY A 139 -5.19 2.58 7.45
N SER A 140 -4.73 3.18 8.54
CA SER A 140 -3.32 3.52 8.80
C SER A 140 -2.92 3.09 10.21
N VAL A 141 -1.77 2.43 10.34
CA VAL A 141 -1.20 2.04 11.64
C VAL A 141 0.22 2.59 11.75
N VAL A 142 0.49 3.34 12.81
CA VAL A 142 1.81 3.91 13.11
C VAL A 142 2.25 3.49 14.51
N PHE A 143 3.27 2.64 14.61
CA PHE A 143 3.87 2.29 15.89
C PHE A 143 5.26 2.91 16.01
N SER A 144 5.52 3.55 17.15
CA SER A 144 6.83 4.05 17.54
C SER A 144 7.17 3.48 18.91
N ALA A 145 8.27 2.73 19.02
CA ALA A 145 8.64 2.01 20.24
C ALA A 145 10.14 1.77 20.38
N ALA A 146 10.63 1.52 21.60
CA ALA A 146 11.97 0.99 21.82
C ALA A 146 12.11 -0.41 21.23
N ASN A 147 11.16 -1.31 21.53
CA ASN A 147 11.07 -2.63 20.93
C ASN A 147 9.61 -2.97 20.63
N LEU A 148 9.39 -3.78 19.59
CA LEU A 148 8.07 -4.31 19.24
C LEU A 148 8.12 -5.84 19.20
N THR A 149 7.23 -6.48 19.95
CA THR A 149 7.06 -7.93 19.96
C THR A 149 5.67 -8.29 19.44
N MET A 150 5.61 -9.02 18.34
CA MET A 150 4.40 -9.59 17.76
C MET A 150 4.48 -11.12 17.89
N GLU A 151 3.66 -11.69 18.78
CA GLU A 151 3.59 -13.14 19.00
C GLU A 151 2.88 -13.88 17.85
N TYR A 152 2.84 -15.20 17.91
CA TYR A 152 2.17 -16.02 16.89
C TYR A 152 0.69 -15.65 16.74
N ASN A 153 0.18 -15.67 15.51
CA ASN A 153 -1.20 -15.27 15.17
C ASN A 153 -1.60 -13.84 15.60
N SER A 154 -0.67 -13.02 16.08
CA SER A 154 -0.91 -11.58 16.25
C SER A 154 -0.93 -10.89 14.88
N TYR A 155 -1.61 -9.75 14.77
CA TYR A 155 -1.73 -9.08 13.48
C TYR A 155 -1.82 -7.56 13.55
N ILE A 156 -1.21 -6.89 12.58
CA ILE A 156 -1.53 -5.52 12.17
C ILE A 156 -2.17 -5.63 10.79
N ASN A 157 -3.43 -5.26 10.66
CA ASN A 157 -4.19 -5.50 9.44
C ASN A 157 -4.83 -4.21 8.91
N THR A 158 -4.37 -3.79 7.74
CA THR A 158 -4.88 -2.63 7.01
C THR A 158 -5.44 -3.02 5.63
N THR A 159 -5.67 -4.31 5.43
CA THR A 159 -6.20 -4.88 4.19
C THR A 159 -7.55 -4.27 3.84
N SER A 160 -7.69 -3.79 2.60
CA SER A 160 -8.93 -3.22 2.08
C SER A 160 -9.46 -2.00 2.87
N LEU A 161 -8.62 -1.34 3.67
CA LEU A 161 -8.97 -0.17 4.48
C LEU A 161 -8.21 1.10 4.06
N GLY A 162 -7.60 1.11 2.87
CA GLY A 162 -6.94 2.29 2.33
C GLY A 162 -7.91 3.44 2.09
N GLY A 163 -7.54 4.64 2.53
CA GLY A 163 -8.24 5.87 2.14
C GLY A 163 -7.88 6.31 0.72
N ALA A 164 -8.09 7.59 0.40
CA ALA A 164 -7.80 8.11 -0.94
C ALA A 164 -6.28 8.06 -1.27
N PRO A 165 -5.88 7.54 -2.44
CA PRO A 165 -4.50 7.64 -2.91
C PRO A 165 -4.13 9.11 -3.17
N PRO A 166 -2.83 9.43 -3.39
CA PRO A 166 -2.42 10.79 -3.74
C PRO A 166 -3.22 11.35 -4.93
N SER A 167 -3.47 12.67 -4.91
CA SER A 167 -4.21 13.33 -5.98
C SER A 167 -3.47 13.21 -7.32
N GLN A 168 -4.23 13.26 -8.42
CA GLN A 168 -3.71 13.16 -9.79
C GLN A 168 -2.97 11.85 -10.13
N THR A 169 -3.17 10.81 -9.32
CA THR A 169 -2.71 9.46 -9.67
C THR A 169 -3.71 8.78 -10.61
N SER A 170 -3.19 7.96 -11.53
CA SER A 170 -3.96 7.06 -12.39
C SER A 170 -4.07 5.65 -11.79
N GLY A 171 -3.91 5.54 -10.47
CA GLY A 171 -3.94 4.28 -9.73
C GLY A 171 -5.31 3.61 -9.71
N THR A 172 -6.39 4.40 -9.67
CA THR A 172 -7.74 3.88 -9.91
C THR A 172 -8.01 3.97 -11.40
N PRO A 173 -8.29 2.85 -12.10
CA PRO A 173 -8.52 2.87 -13.54
C PRO A 173 -9.79 3.63 -13.89
N PHE A 174 -9.78 4.30 -15.03
CA PHE A 174 -10.95 4.96 -15.60
C PHE A 174 -11.84 3.96 -16.34
N GLY A 175 -13.15 4.22 -16.38
CA GLY A 175 -14.13 3.41 -17.10
C GLY A 175 -14.69 2.23 -16.30
N TYR A 176 -15.37 1.32 -17.01
CA TYR A 176 -16.23 0.28 -16.44
C TYR A 176 -15.86 -1.13 -16.88
N ASP A 177 -14.59 -1.35 -17.20
CA ASP A 177 -14.08 -2.64 -17.66
C ASP A 177 -13.71 -3.60 -16.52
N GLY A 178 -13.94 -3.22 -15.25
CA GLY A 178 -13.54 -4.02 -14.10
C GLY A 178 -12.02 -4.16 -13.96
N SER A 179 -11.24 -3.19 -14.45
CA SER A 179 -9.77 -3.22 -14.38
C SER A 179 -9.27 -3.13 -12.93
N GLY A 180 -8.16 -3.78 -12.60
CA GLY A 180 -7.56 -3.74 -11.26
C GLY A 180 -6.90 -2.39 -10.94
N GLY A 181 -6.86 -2.01 -9.67
CA GLY A 181 -6.14 -0.83 -9.19
C GLY A 181 -4.62 -1.00 -9.25
N GLY A 182 -3.86 0.07 -9.42
CA GLY A 182 -2.40 0.09 -9.40
C GLY A 182 -1.83 0.79 -8.16
N HIS A 183 -0.58 0.47 -7.79
CA HIS A 183 0.20 1.22 -6.79
C HIS A 183 1.71 0.97 -6.94
N GLY A 184 2.20 -0.16 -6.42
CA GLY A 184 3.59 -0.59 -6.58
C GLY A 184 3.81 -1.29 -7.92
N GLY A 185 2.86 -2.14 -8.30
CA GLY A 185 2.69 -2.70 -9.64
C GLY A 185 1.42 -2.16 -10.29
N ARG A 186 1.34 -2.27 -11.62
CA ARG A 186 0.11 -1.95 -12.36
C ARG A 186 -0.97 -2.99 -12.08
N GLY A 187 -2.23 -2.55 -12.05
CA GLY A 187 -3.36 -3.46 -12.08
C GLY A 187 -3.52 -4.11 -13.45
N ALA A 188 -4.16 -5.27 -13.53
CA ALA A 188 -4.47 -5.92 -14.81
C ALA A 188 -5.79 -5.38 -15.40
N SER A 189 -5.90 -5.40 -16.73
CA SER A 189 -7.17 -5.20 -17.41
C SER A 189 -7.52 -6.44 -18.25
N CYS A 190 -8.79 -6.83 -18.21
CA CYS A 190 -9.33 -7.94 -18.97
C CYS A 190 -10.48 -7.43 -19.83
N PHE A 191 -10.17 -6.82 -20.97
CA PHE A 191 -11.19 -6.38 -21.91
C PHE A 191 -11.98 -7.59 -22.46
N LYS A 192 -13.26 -7.37 -22.78
CA LYS A 192 -14.09 -8.35 -23.51
C LYS A 192 -13.72 -8.48 -25.00
N SER A 193 -12.84 -7.62 -25.51
CA SER A 193 -12.36 -7.66 -26.90
C SER A 193 -10.92 -8.19 -26.96
N ASN A 194 -10.55 -8.81 -28.09
CA ASN A 194 -9.29 -9.55 -28.33
C ASN A 194 -7.98 -8.72 -28.28
N GLN A 195 -7.92 -7.60 -27.55
CA GLN A 195 -6.69 -6.82 -27.36
C GLN A 195 -6.05 -7.19 -26.02
N THR A 196 -4.84 -7.73 -26.07
CA THR A 196 -4.18 -8.46 -24.98
C THR A 196 -3.18 -7.64 -24.16
N SER A 197 -3.09 -6.32 -24.36
CA SER A 197 -2.00 -5.50 -23.80
C SER A 197 -2.44 -4.25 -23.05
N ASN A 198 -3.60 -4.27 -22.38
CA ASN A 198 -4.04 -3.14 -21.57
C ASN A 198 -3.81 -3.43 -20.08
N TRP A 199 -3.21 -2.47 -19.39
CA TRP A 199 -3.13 -2.46 -17.93
C TRP A 199 -4.32 -1.69 -17.34
N GLY A 200 -4.60 -1.95 -16.07
CA GLY A 200 -5.57 -1.20 -15.27
C GLY A 200 -4.93 0.06 -14.70
N GLY A 201 -4.99 0.22 -13.38
CA GLY A 201 -4.40 1.35 -12.69
C GLY A 201 -2.87 1.40 -12.81
N ASP A 202 -2.32 2.60 -12.94
CA ASP A 202 -0.87 2.82 -13.03
C ASP A 202 -0.19 2.86 -11.64
N VAL A 203 1.14 2.81 -11.65
CA VAL A 203 1.96 2.93 -10.44
C VAL A 203 2.13 4.37 -9.99
N TYR A 204 2.34 4.57 -8.70
CA TYR A 204 2.69 5.87 -8.11
C TYR A 204 3.56 5.68 -6.86
N ALA A 205 3.94 6.79 -6.21
CA ALA A 205 4.81 6.80 -5.03
C ALA A 205 6.19 6.16 -5.25
N TRP A 206 6.74 6.28 -6.47
CA TRP A 206 8.09 5.81 -6.77
C TRP A 206 9.17 6.62 -6.04
N SER A 207 9.00 7.95 -5.96
CA SER A 207 9.95 8.86 -5.30
C SER A 207 10.10 8.62 -3.80
N THR A 208 9.16 7.88 -3.19
CA THR A 208 9.19 7.50 -1.77
C THR A 208 9.39 6.00 -1.58
N LEU A 209 10.02 5.31 -2.54
CA LEU A 209 10.29 3.87 -2.49
C LEU A 209 11.00 3.42 -1.20
N SER A 210 11.93 4.25 -0.68
CA SER A 210 12.65 3.97 0.57
C SER A 210 11.78 4.11 1.83
N GLU A 211 10.74 4.95 1.78
CA GLU A 211 9.83 5.22 2.89
C GLU A 211 8.37 5.31 2.38
N PRO A 212 7.78 4.20 1.91
CA PRO A 212 6.48 4.23 1.26
C PRO A 212 5.38 4.61 2.26
N TRP A 213 4.56 5.59 1.88
CA TRP A 213 3.48 6.10 2.73
C TRP A 213 2.26 6.55 1.92
N SER A 214 1.82 5.73 0.96
CA SER A 214 0.59 5.95 0.19
C SER A 214 -0.41 4.82 0.37
N TYR A 215 -1.71 5.14 0.39
CA TYR A 215 -2.75 4.12 0.31
C TYR A 215 -2.70 3.45 -1.06
N GLY A 216 -3.14 2.18 -1.12
CA GLY A 216 -3.47 1.53 -2.38
C GLY A 216 -4.70 2.18 -3.03
N SER A 217 -4.88 1.93 -4.31
CA SER A 217 -6.01 2.41 -5.10
C SER A 217 -7.12 1.37 -5.21
N LYS A 218 -8.36 1.85 -5.41
CA LYS A 218 -9.51 0.98 -5.65
C LYS A 218 -9.43 0.38 -7.06
N GLY A 219 -9.97 -0.82 -7.24
CA GLY A 219 -10.22 -1.37 -8.57
C GLY A 219 -11.38 -0.65 -9.27
N GLY A 220 -11.39 -0.69 -10.60
CA GLY A 220 -12.48 -0.14 -11.41
C GLY A 220 -13.75 -0.98 -11.32
N GLY A 221 -14.89 -0.32 -11.39
CA GLY A 221 -16.20 -0.94 -11.39
C GLY A 221 -16.66 -1.42 -12.77
N ILE A 222 -17.97 -1.66 -12.89
CA ILE A 222 -18.62 -2.13 -14.13
C ILE A 222 -19.79 -1.26 -14.61
N SER A 223 -20.15 -0.22 -13.86
CA SER A 223 -21.20 0.74 -14.22
C SER A 223 -21.08 2.03 -13.40
N ASP A 224 -21.78 3.09 -13.79
CA ASP A 224 -21.88 4.33 -13.01
C ASP A 224 -22.45 4.10 -11.59
N GLU A 225 -23.41 3.17 -11.46
CA GLU A 225 -24.02 2.79 -10.18
C GLU A 225 -23.05 2.03 -9.26
N LYS A 226 -22.05 1.36 -9.84
CA LYS A 226 -21.01 0.58 -9.14
C LYS A 226 -19.65 0.93 -9.73
N PRO A 227 -19.13 2.13 -9.45
CA PRO A 227 -17.96 2.67 -10.12
C PRO A 227 -16.65 2.06 -9.63
N TYR A 228 -16.66 1.32 -8.51
CA TYR A 228 -15.48 0.71 -7.91
C TYR A 228 -15.66 -0.79 -7.66
N GLY A 229 -14.54 -1.52 -7.75
CA GLY A 229 -14.40 -2.91 -7.33
C GLY A 229 -13.84 -3.00 -5.90
N GLY A 230 -12.76 -3.77 -5.73
CA GLY A 230 -12.09 -3.96 -4.45
C GLY A 230 -11.39 -2.68 -3.97
N LEU A 231 -11.35 -2.48 -2.64
CA LEU A 231 -10.73 -1.29 -2.03
C LEU A 231 -9.19 -1.42 -1.98
N GLY A 232 -8.49 -0.29 -1.96
CA GLY A 232 -7.04 -0.29 -1.82
C GLY A 232 -6.56 -0.72 -0.43
N GLY A 233 -5.34 -1.24 -0.35
CA GLY A 233 -4.67 -1.54 0.92
C GLY A 233 -4.30 -0.29 1.70
N GLY A 234 -4.25 -0.41 3.02
CA GLY A 234 -3.90 0.67 3.95
C GLY A 234 -2.41 0.97 4.03
N ARG A 235 -1.98 1.57 5.14
CA ARG A 235 -0.57 1.90 5.39
C ARG A 235 -0.12 1.42 6.76
N VAL A 236 1.08 0.86 6.84
CA VAL A 236 1.72 0.52 8.11
C VAL A 236 3.08 1.18 8.19
N LYS A 237 3.37 1.86 9.31
CA LYS A 237 4.68 2.45 9.61
C LYS A 237 5.13 2.00 11.00
N LEU A 238 6.23 1.26 11.06
CA LEU A 238 6.84 0.81 12.31
C LEU A 238 8.20 1.48 12.46
N ILE A 239 8.35 2.31 13.49
CA ILE A 239 9.61 2.98 13.84
C ILE A 239 10.10 2.40 15.17
N ILE A 240 10.97 1.40 15.09
CA ILE A 240 11.43 0.63 16.24
C ILE A 240 12.90 0.93 16.49
N VAL A 241 13.25 1.43 17.67
CA VAL A 241 14.65 1.84 17.95
C VAL A 241 15.58 0.63 18.03
N GLY A 242 15.12 -0.47 18.60
CA GLY A 242 15.89 -1.68 18.83
C GLY A 242 15.41 -2.84 17.96
N VAL A 243 14.69 -3.77 18.59
CA VAL A 243 14.33 -5.06 18.00
C VAL A 243 12.84 -5.13 17.67
N LEU A 244 12.55 -5.51 16.43
CA LEU A 244 11.25 -6.01 15.99
C LEU A 244 11.28 -7.54 15.97
N TYR A 245 10.53 -8.17 16.89
CA TYR A 245 10.28 -9.61 16.88
C TYR A 245 8.92 -9.88 16.22
N LEU A 246 8.91 -10.54 15.06
CA LEU A 246 7.71 -10.73 14.24
C LEU A 246 7.42 -12.22 13.99
N ASN A 247 6.50 -12.80 14.77
CA ASN A 247 5.88 -14.11 14.51
C ASN A 247 4.40 -14.01 14.09
N GLY A 248 3.86 -12.79 14.07
CA GLY A 248 2.53 -12.48 13.57
C GLY A 248 2.52 -12.07 12.09
N SER A 249 1.52 -11.29 11.72
CA SER A 249 1.38 -10.75 10.36
C SER A 249 1.24 -9.22 10.34
N ILE A 250 1.82 -8.59 9.32
CA ILE A 250 1.63 -7.17 8.99
C ILE A 250 1.07 -7.12 7.57
N LEU A 251 -0.17 -6.64 7.43
CA LEU A 251 -0.94 -6.75 6.20
C LEU A 251 -1.42 -5.38 5.71
N ALA A 252 -1.18 -5.09 4.43
CA ALA A 252 -1.69 -3.93 3.71
C ALA A 252 -2.20 -4.36 2.31
N GLU A 253 -2.97 -5.44 2.26
CA GLU A 253 -3.45 -6.03 1.01
C GLU A 253 -4.57 -5.22 0.35
N GLY A 254 -4.67 -5.31 -0.97
CA GLY A 254 -5.85 -4.87 -1.69
C GLY A 254 -7.06 -5.78 -1.41
N GLY A 255 -8.26 -5.20 -1.42
CA GLY A 255 -9.52 -5.93 -1.32
C GLY A 255 -9.93 -6.59 -2.63
N ASP A 256 -10.70 -7.66 -2.53
CA ASP A 256 -11.21 -8.38 -3.70
C ASP A 256 -12.39 -7.65 -4.36
N GLY A 257 -12.35 -7.49 -5.68
CA GLY A 257 -13.45 -6.96 -6.49
C GLY A 257 -14.38 -8.03 -7.07
N GLY A 258 -13.98 -9.30 -7.04
CA GLY A 258 -14.76 -10.42 -7.56
C GLY A 258 -15.01 -10.36 -9.08
N SER A 259 -16.06 -11.03 -9.56
CA SER A 259 -16.36 -11.13 -11.01
C SER A 259 -16.98 -9.87 -11.62
N ARG A 260 -17.32 -8.87 -10.78
CA ARG A 260 -18.08 -7.67 -11.16
C ARG A 260 -17.32 -6.37 -10.83
N GLY A 261 -16.00 -6.46 -10.66
CA GLY A 261 -15.14 -5.31 -10.40
C GLY A 261 -13.68 -5.74 -10.32
N GLY A 262 -12.77 -4.81 -10.57
CA GLY A 262 -11.34 -5.06 -10.45
C GLY A 262 -10.90 -5.19 -9.00
N GLY A 263 -9.80 -5.91 -8.77
CA GLY A 263 -9.19 -6.00 -7.44
C GLY A 263 -8.54 -4.67 -7.05
N GLY A 264 -8.58 -4.35 -5.76
CA GLY A 264 -7.84 -3.21 -5.22
C GLY A 264 -6.35 -3.49 -5.19
N SER A 265 -5.52 -2.44 -5.25
CA SER A 265 -4.07 -2.60 -5.16
C SER A 265 -3.60 -2.77 -3.71
N GLY A 266 -2.44 -3.37 -3.53
CA GLY A 266 -1.74 -3.34 -2.25
C GLY A 266 -1.36 -1.92 -1.80
N GLY A 267 -1.21 -1.74 -0.49
CA GLY A 267 -0.89 -0.48 0.18
C GLY A 267 0.60 -0.24 0.38
N SER A 268 0.97 0.46 1.46
CA SER A 268 2.36 0.74 1.83
C SER A 268 2.74 0.15 3.18
N ILE A 269 3.89 -0.48 3.29
CA ILE A 269 4.48 -0.89 4.57
C ILE A 269 5.90 -0.35 4.66
N PHE A 270 6.18 0.41 5.71
CA PHE A 270 7.52 0.86 6.06
C PHE A 270 7.89 0.34 7.44
N VAL A 271 9.05 -0.32 7.54
CA VAL A 271 9.60 -0.82 8.80
C VAL A 271 11.01 -0.29 8.95
N HIS A 272 11.26 0.44 10.03
CA HIS A 272 12.58 0.85 10.48
C HIS A 272 12.91 0.15 11.80
N ALA A 273 14.03 -0.59 11.85
CA ALA A 273 14.52 -1.24 13.06
C ALA A 273 16.03 -1.50 13.02
N VAL A 274 16.70 -1.60 14.16
CA VAL A 274 18.09 -2.12 14.16
C VAL A 274 18.08 -3.61 13.81
N LYS A 275 17.12 -4.37 14.34
CA LYS A 275 17.03 -5.81 14.10
C LYS A 275 15.60 -6.28 13.91
N LEU A 276 15.33 -6.94 12.79
CA LEU A 276 14.12 -7.69 12.51
C LEU A 276 14.40 -9.20 12.60
N ARG A 277 13.63 -9.92 13.40
CA ARG A 277 13.74 -11.39 13.50
C ARG A 277 12.38 -12.05 13.76
N GLY A 278 12.22 -13.30 13.34
CA GLY A 278 11.00 -14.09 13.52
C GLY A 278 10.64 -14.87 12.25
N ASN A 279 9.51 -15.57 12.29
CA ASN A 279 8.97 -16.34 11.16
C ASN A 279 7.60 -15.84 10.70
N GLY A 280 7.32 -14.56 10.93
CA GLY A 280 6.06 -13.91 10.55
C GLY A 280 5.99 -13.52 9.08
N THR A 281 4.92 -12.82 8.72
CA THR A 281 4.63 -12.40 7.33
C THR A 281 4.41 -10.90 7.24
N ILE A 282 4.98 -10.27 6.21
CA ILE A 282 4.73 -8.88 5.83
C ILE A 282 4.20 -8.88 4.39
N SER A 283 2.99 -8.37 4.18
CA SER A 283 2.33 -8.49 2.88
C SER A 283 1.66 -7.19 2.46
N ALA A 284 1.84 -6.83 1.20
CA ALA A 284 1.11 -5.76 0.52
C ALA A 284 0.71 -6.19 -0.91
N ALA A 285 0.15 -7.38 -1.08
CA ALA A 285 -0.26 -7.92 -2.37
C ALA A 285 -1.59 -7.30 -2.87
N GLY A 286 -1.85 -7.48 -4.16
CA GLY A 286 -3.06 -7.00 -4.82
C GLY A 286 -4.25 -7.95 -4.63
N GLY A 287 -5.46 -7.37 -4.57
CA GLY A 287 -6.70 -8.13 -4.45
C GLY A 287 -7.13 -8.80 -5.76
N LYS A 288 -7.91 -9.87 -5.66
CA LYS A 288 -8.49 -10.60 -6.79
C LYS A 288 -9.67 -9.82 -7.39
N GLY A 289 -9.79 -9.80 -8.71
CA GLY A 289 -10.96 -9.19 -9.36
C GLY A 289 -11.10 -9.58 -10.81
N TRP A 290 -11.99 -8.91 -11.54
CA TRP A 290 -12.15 -9.10 -12.97
C TRP A 290 -10.80 -8.90 -13.69
N GLY A 291 -10.19 -7.73 -13.51
CA GLY A 291 -8.73 -7.56 -13.51
C GLY A 291 -8.19 -7.57 -12.09
N GLY A 292 -7.10 -8.31 -11.85
CA GLY A 292 -6.42 -8.35 -10.56
C GLY A 292 -5.71 -7.04 -10.22
N GLY A 293 -5.72 -6.64 -8.96
CA GLY A 293 -5.03 -5.43 -8.49
C GLY A 293 -3.51 -5.58 -8.51
N GLY A 294 -2.78 -4.48 -8.68
CA GLY A 294 -1.32 -4.48 -8.58
C GLY A 294 -0.84 -4.64 -7.15
N GLY A 295 0.35 -5.19 -6.96
CA GLY A 295 1.00 -5.22 -5.65
C GLY A 295 1.35 -3.81 -5.14
N GLY A 296 1.57 -3.70 -3.83
CA GLY A 296 1.89 -2.48 -3.11
C GLY A 296 3.39 -2.22 -2.98
N ARG A 297 3.78 -1.42 -1.99
CA ARG A 297 5.19 -1.09 -1.72
C ARG A 297 5.55 -1.46 -0.28
N ILE A 298 6.62 -2.23 -0.13
CA ILE A 298 7.21 -2.57 1.17
C ILE A 298 8.64 -2.04 1.17
N SER A 299 9.03 -1.32 2.22
CA SER A 299 10.43 -1.00 2.50
C SER A 299 10.81 -1.45 3.90
N LEU A 300 11.89 -2.23 3.98
CA LEU A 300 12.50 -2.67 5.23
C LEU A 300 13.85 -1.98 5.37
N ASP A 301 13.90 -1.03 6.29
CA ASP A 301 15.11 -0.33 6.72
C ASP A 301 15.59 -0.96 8.03
N CYS A 302 16.22 -2.13 7.88
CA CYS A 302 16.69 -2.94 8.98
C CYS A 302 18.17 -3.29 8.82
N TYR A 303 19.02 -2.90 9.77
CA TYR A 303 20.45 -3.25 9.74
C TYR A 303 20.70 -4.77 9.76
N SER A 304 19.83 -5.53 10.43
CA SER A 304 19.86 -6.99 10.39
C SER A 304 18.46 -7.58 10.28
N ILE A 305 18.24 -8.40 9.26
CA ILE A 305 17.07 -9.26 9.11
C ILE A 305 17.53 -10.71 9.34
N GLN A 306 16.91 -11.41 10.28
CA GLN A 306 17.25 -12.79 10.66
C GLN A 306 16.01 -13.67 10.61
N GLU A 307 16.22 -14.99 10.48
CA GLU A 307 15.15 -15.99 10.33
C GLU A 307 14.37 -15.82 9.01
N ASP A 308 13.28 -16.57 8.82
CA ASP A 308 12.59 -16.67 7.53
C ASP A 308 11.32 -15.79 7.52
N ILE A 309 11.53 -14.46 7.60
CA ILE A 309 10.44 -13.49 7.45
C ILE A 309 9.94 -13.55 6.00
N LYS A 310 8.66 -13.92 5.84
CA LYS A 310 8.03 -13.97 4.53
C LYS A 310 7.57 -12.57 4.10
N VAL A 311 8.04 -12.09 2.95
CA VAL A 311 7.62 -10.81 2.36
C VAL A 311 6.92 -11.05 1.03
N THR A 312 5.68 -10.56 0.88
CA THR A 312 4.86 -10.76 -0.33
C THR A 312 4.33 -9.44 -0.89
N VAL A 313 4.55 -9.23 -2.18
CA VAL A 313 4.11 -8.03 -2.93
C VAL A 313 3.51 -8.40 -4.28
N HIS A 314 3.04 -9.63 -4.48
CA HIS A 314 2.51 -10.06 -5.78
C HIS A 314 1.24 -9.29 -6.19
N GLY A 315 0.92 -9.29 -7.49
CA GLY A 315 -0.38 -8.81 -7.95
C GLY A 315 -1.51 -9.78 -7.64
N GLY A 316 -2.74 -9.32 -7.78
CA GLY A 316 -3.94 -10.12 -7.58
C GLY A 316 -4.28 -10.96 -8.81
N ILE A 317 -5.04 -12.04 -8.58
CA ILE A 317 -5.51 -12.93 -9.64
C ILE A 317 -6.61 -12.25 -10.46
N SER A 318 -6.54 -12.38 -11.78
CA SER A 318 -7.56 -11.92 -12.72
C SER A 318 -8.57 -13.03 -13.03
N ILE A 319 -9.86 -12.73 -12.88
CA ILE A 319 -10.96 -13.63 -13.20
C ILE A 319 -11.31 -13.56 -14.69
N GLY A 320 -11.27 -12.36 -15.29
CA GLY A 320 -11.64 -12.15 -16.69
C GLY A 320 -10.60 -12.66 -17.68
N CYS A 321 -9.35 -12.80 -17.25
CA CYS A 321 -8.24 -13.27 -18.07
C CYS A 321 -7.17 -13.95 -17.20
N SER A 322 -7.28 -15.27 -17.04
CA SER A 322 -6.46 -16.06 -16.10
C SER A 322 -4.94 -16.00 -16.32
N GLY A 323 -4.50 -15.67 -17.53
CA GLY A 323 -3.08 -15.51 -17.87
C GLY A 323 -2.49 -14.12 -17.59
N ASN A 324 -3.30 -13.15 -17.15
CA ASN A 324 -2.87 -11.77 -16.90
C ASN A 324 -3.27 -11.30 -15.50
N ALA A 325 -2.59 -11.79 -14.47
CA ALA A 325 -2.69 -11.25 -13.11
C ALA A 325 -2.19 -9.80 -13.03
N GLY A 326 -2.49 -9.10 -11.94
CA GLY A 326 -1.85 -7.82 -11.64
C GLY A 326 -0.32 -7.96 -11.59
N ALA A 327 0.40 -6.89 -11.86
CA ALA A 327 1.85 -6.89 -11.72
C ALA A 327 2.26 -6.85 -10.25
N ALA A 328 3.45 -7.38 -9.97
CA ALA A 328 4.04 -7.34 -8.65
C ALA A 328 4.33 -5.89 -8.22
N GLY A 329 4.20 -5.65 -6.93
CA GLY A 329 4.68 -4.49 -6.24
C GLY A 329 6.20 -4.51 -6.05
N THR A 330 6.66 -3.71 -5.10
CA THR A 330 8.09 -3.56 -4.82
C THR A 330 8.40 -3.87 -3.36
N TYR A 331 9.40 -4.71 -3.13
CA TYR A 331 10.06 -4.87 -1.84
C TYR A 331 11.45 -4.25 -1.91
N PHE A 332 11.68 -3.15 -1.18
CA PHE A 332 12.96 -2.48 -1.07
C PHE A 332 13.61 -2.81 0.29
N ASN A 333 14.85 -3.27 0.26
CA ASN A 333 15.70 -3.35 1.45
C ASN A 333 16.58 -2.10 1.46
N ALA A 334 16.33 -1.19 2.41
CA ALA A 334 16.99 0.11 2.44
C ALA A 334 18.43 0.06 2.97
N ASP A 335 18.74 -0.90 3.85
CA ASP A 335 20.11 -1.13 4.36
C ASP A 335 21.03 -1.69 3.26
N LEU A 336 20.53 -2.68 2.50
CA LEU A 336 21.26 -3.28 1.39
C LEU A 336 21.12 -2.50 0.07
N LEU A 337 20.26 -1.49 0.03
CA LEU A 337 19.87 -0.74 -1.17
C LEU A 337 19.49 -1.68 -2.33
N SER A 338 18.66 -2.69 -2.05
CA SER A 338 18.26 -3.70 -3.03
C SER A 338 16.77 -3.73 -3.27
N LEU A 339 16.35 -3.80 -4.53
CA LEU A 339 14.95 -3.92 -4.93
C LEU A 339 14.63 -5.35 -5.34
N ARG A 340 13.49 -5.87 -4.91
CA ARG A 340 12.93 -7.16 -5.32
C ARG A 340 11.51 -6.98 -5.84
N VAL A 341 11.25 -7.58 -7.00
CA VAL A 341 9.96 -7.61 -7.69
C VAL A 341 9.65 -9.08 -7.98
N GLY A 342 8.76 -9.67 -7.18
CA GLY A 342 8.38 -11.08 -7.28
C GLY A 342 6.86 -11.22 -7.36
N ASN A 343 6.36 -11.99 -8.33
CA ASN A 343 4.92 -12.16 -8.55
C ASN A 343 4.38 -13.51 -8.09
N ASP A 344 5.08 -14.21 -7.19
CA ASP A 344 4.69 -15.50 -6.62
C ASP A 344 4.22 -16.54 -7.66
N ASN A 345 4.90 -16.57 -8.81
CA ASN A 345 4.63 -17.43 -9.96
C ASN A 345 3.27 -17.18 -10.64
N LEU A 346 2.58 -16.09 -10.30
CA LEU A 346 1.40 -15.64 -11.02
C LEU A 346 1.81 -15.13 -12.41
N THR A 347 1.19 -15.71 -13.44
CA THR A 347 1.40 -15.29 -14.82
C THR A 347 0.78 -13.92 -15.05
N THR A 348 1.55 -13.03 -15.66
CA THR A 348 1.09 -11.67 -15.97
C THR A 348 1.65 -11.21 -17.31
N GLU A 349 0.85 -10.41 -18.03
CA GLU A 349 1.26 -9.56 -19.16
C GLU A 349 1.37 -8.08 -18.75
N THR A 350 1.03 -7.79 -17.50
CA THR A 350 1.13 -6.47 -16.87
C THR A 350 2.54 -6.31 -16.26
N GLU A 351 3.01 -5.06 -16.18
CA GLU A 351 4.38 -4.76 -15.76
C GLU A 351 4.43 -3.91 -14.48
N THR A 352 5.57 -3.97 -13.81
CA THR A 352 5.98 -3.08 -12.72
C THR A 352 6.96 -2.04 -13.28
N PRO A 353 6.54 -0.79 -13.56
CA PRO A 353 7.44 0.26 -14.01
C PRO A 353 8.41 0.69 -12.91
N LEU A 354 9.70 0.68 -13.26
CA LEU A 354 10.79 1.19 -12.43
C LEU A 354 11.15 2.58 -12.96
N LEU A 355 10.52 3.62 -12.41
CA LEU A 355 10.46 4.94 -13.07
C LEU A 355 11.79 5.72 -13.05
N ASP A 356 12.60 5.56 -12.02
CA ASP A 356 13.87 6.25 -11.85
C ASP A 356 14.80 5.45 -10.91
N PHE A 357 16.10 5.61 -11.01
CA PHE A 357 17.05 4.96 -10.11
C PHE A 357 17.90 6.00 -9.42
N SER A 358 18.06 5.84 -8.10
CA SER A 358 18.93 6.74 -7.34
C SER A 358 20.36 6.63 -7.89
N THR A 359 20.92 7.77 -8.28
CA THR A 359 22.33 7.89 -8.68
C THR A 359 23.24 8.12 -7.47
N SER A 360 22.65 8.39 -6.30
CA SER A 360 23.37 8.57 -5.02
C SER A 360 22.41 8.39 -3.84
N PRO A 361 22.53 7.33 -3.02
CA PRO A 361 23.46 6.21 -3.16
C PRO A 361 23.04 5.27 -4.30
N LEU A 362 24.02 4.63 -4.93
CA LEU A 362 23.78 3.60 -5.94
C LEU A 362 23.13 2.38 -5.30
N TRP A 363 22.15 1.79 -5.99
CA TRP A 363 21.54 0.56 -5.55
C TRP A 363 22.51 -0.61 -5.72
N SER A 364 22.43 -1.60 -4.83
CA SER A 364 23.31 -2.77 -4.91
C SER A 364 22.78 -3.79 -5.93
N ASN A 365 21.47 -4.09 -5.90
CA ASN A 365 20.87 -5.16 -6.70
C ASN A 365 19.40 -4.88 -7.02
N VAL A 366 18.96 -5.34 -8.19
CA VAL A 366 17.54 -5.42 -8.57
C VAL A 366 17.21 -6.87 -8.98
N PHE A 367 16.26 -7.47 -8.28
CA PHE A 367 15.80 -8.85 -8.52
C PHE A 367 14.41 -8.82 -9.14
N VAL A 368 14.25 -9.44 -10.31
CA VAL A 368 12.92 -9.69 -10.90
C VAL A 368 12.76 -11.19 -11.07
N GLU A 369 11.75 -11.77 -10.41
CA GLU A 369 11.65 -13.22 -10.24
C GLU A 369 10.20 -13.69 -10.19
N ASN A 370 10.00 -15.01 -10.12
CA ASN A 370 8.71 -15.64 -9.89
C ASN A 370 7.58 -15.10 -10.80
N ASN A 371 7.83 -15.11 -12.12
CA ASN A 371 6.94 -14.58 -13.17
C ASN A 371 6.64 -13.07 -13.13
N ALA A 372 7.36 -12.29 -12.33
CA ALA A 372 7.29 -10.83 -12.42
C ALA A 372 7.78 -10.30 -13.76
N LYS A 373 7.18 -9.18 -14.19
CA LYS A 373 7.60 -8.37 -15.34
C LYS A 373 7.88 -6.96 -14.87
N ALA A 374 9.06 -6.44 -15.22
CA ALA A 374 9.44 -5.08 -14.88
C ALA A 374 9.70 -4.27 -16.16
N LEU A 375 9.26 -3.02 -16.16
CA LEU A 375 9.52 -2.06 -17.23
C LEU A 375 10.60 -1.08 -16.76
N VAL A 376 11.72 -0.99 -17.49
CA VAL A 376 12.86 -0.12 -17.14
C VAL A 376 13.06 1.00 -18.16
N PRO A 377 13.55 2.19 -17.77
CA PRO A 377 13.79 3.31 -18.68
C PRO A 377 14.98 3.03 -19.61
N LEU A 378 14.93 3.54 -20.85
CA LEU A 378 15.93 3.29 -21.90
C LEU A 378 17.34 3.82 -21.60
N LEU A 379 17.53 4.66 -20.58
CA LEU A 379 18.84 5.27 -20.23
C LEU A 379 19.80 4.32 -19.48
N TRP A 380 19.57 3.02 -19.58
CA TRP A 380 20.36 1.96 -18.96
C TRP A 380 21.55 1.55 -19.85
N THR A 381 22.63 2.33 -19.89
CA THR A 381 23.85 1.96 -20.65
C THR A 381 24.79 0.99 -19.92
N ARG A 382 24.48 0.55 -18.69
CA ARG A 382 25.38 -0.29 -17.86
C ARG A 382 24.62 -1.23 -16.92
N VAL A 383 23.99 -2.26 -17.47
CA VAL A 383 23.41 -3.37 -16.69
C VAL A 383 24.30 -4.58 -16.89
N GLN A 384 24.83 -5.14 -15.81
CA GLN A 384 25.38 -6.49 -15.82
C GLN A 384 24.28 -7.44 -15.37
N VAL A 385 23.72 -8.18 -16.33
CA VAL A 385 22.77 -9.26 -16.05
C VAL A 385 23.60 -10.52 -15.79
N LEU A 386 23.37 -11.15 -14.64
CA LEU A 386 24.06 -12.38 -14.23
C LEU A 386 23.03 -13.53 -14.13
N SER A 387 22.62 -14.06 -15.29
CA SER A 387 21.97 -15.37 -15.46
C SER A 387 21.90 -15.78 -16.93
N ASP A 388 21.88 -17.09 -17.20
CA ASP A 388 21.76 -17.67 -18.55
C ASP A 388 20.42 -17.33 -19.22
N VAL A 389 20.50 -16.77 -20.45
CA VAL A 389 19.53 -16.75 -21.59
C VAL A 389 19.20 -15.35 -22.18
N PHE A 390 19.66 -15.21 -23.45
CA PHE A 390 19.36 -14.41 -24.66
C PHE A 390 18.49 -13.12 -24.70
N PHE A 391 19.07 -12.13 -25.40
CA PHE A 391 18.50 -10.82 -25.81
C PHE A 391 17.76 -10.87 -27.16
N LEU A 392 16.78 -9.96 -27.35
CA LEU A 392 16.38 -9.45 -28.68
C LEU A 392 15.98 -7.97 -28.60
N MET A 393 16.87 -7.06 -28.98
CA MET A 393 16.72 -5.59 -28.85
C MET A 393 15.44 -5.01 -29.51
N LEU A 394 14.80 -4.09 -28.74
CA LEU A 394 13.67 -3.16 -29.02
C LEU A 394 12.23 -3.71 -28.88
N PRO A 395 11.30 -2.95 -28.24
CA PRO A 395 11.32 -2.44 -26.87
C PRO A 395 10.99 -3.60 -25.90
N LEU A 396 11.88 -3.89 -24.94
CA LEU A 396 11.89 -5.20 -24.27
C LEU A 396 11.23 -5.18 -22.89
N LEU A 397 10.10 -5.91 -22.84
CA LEU A 397 9.44 -6.48 -21.67
C LEU A 397 10.40 -7.44 -20.95
N TYR A 398 10.83 -7.16 -19.71
CA TYR A 398 11.77 -8.01 -18.97
C TYR A 398 11.04 -9.16 -18.26
N ARG A 399 11.46 -10.41 -18.47
CA ARG A 399 10.87 -11.61 -17.85
C ARG A 399 11.98 -12.43 -17.16
N GLY A 400 12.21 -12.16 -15.88
CA GLY A 400 13.07 -12.96 -14.98
C GLY A 400 14.59 -12.75 -15.09
N GLY A 401 15.26 -12.56 -13.95
CA GLY A 401 16.74 -12.55 -13.81
C GLY A 401 17.25 -11.53 -12.78
N LYS A 402 18.54 -11.63 -12.40
CA LYS A 402 19.24 -10.68 -11.51
C LYS A 402 19.86 -9.55 -12.33
N CYS A 403 19.54 -8.29 -12.00
CA CYS A 403 20.16 -7.10 -12.57
C CYS A 403 21.05 -6.42 -11.52
N LEU A 404 22.34 -6.25 -11.82
CA LEU A 404 23.22 -5.38 -11.04
C LEU A 404 23.03 -3.94 -11.50
N ALA A 405 22.97 -3.00 -10.54
CA ALA A 405 22.99 -1.58 -10.85
C ALA A 405 24.40 -1.15 -11.30
N PRO A 406 24.53 -0.07 -12.10
CA PRO A 406 25.82 0.38 -12.60
C PRO A 406 26.76 0.85 -11.48
N LEU A 407 28.05 0.52 -11.64
CA LEU A 407 29.20 1.20 -11.01
C LEU A 407 29.35 2.63 -11.52
#